data_AF-A0A6B0WVV5-F1
#
_entry.id   AF-A0A6B0WVV5-F1
#
_cell.length_a   1.000
_cell.length_b   1.000
_cell.length_c   1.000
_cell.angle_alpha   90.00
_cell.angle_beta   90.00
_cell.angle_gamma   90.00
#
_symmetry.space_group_name_H-M   'P 1'
#
loop_
_entity.id
_entity.type
_entity.pdbx_description
1 polymer ?
#
loop_
_entity_poly.entity_id
_entity_poly.type
_entity_poly.pdbx_seq_one_letter_code
_entity_poly.pdbx_strand_id
1 'polypeptide(L)'
;MLQKSTALFAPNITKQCSILTGPGCDYNGLLDAVFCKSFGILRKVVEVMVNKAVIIAAGMGSRLRGYGADLPKPLVPLAGVPLLKRTILSAMRAGISEFVVVVGYRCHEIMHALADDPQLSDVAIEWVQNKEWARGNGVSVLSAREYVDEPFILLMSDHLFDPEILVKLRRMPVGRDEAVLCVDTGLDGIFDMEDATKVMTQNHRVVKIGKELADFNAVDTGIFLCSPFLFGALEQSIAEGEGSLSGGIRVLAERGSMRTADIDGAFWLDVDTPEAHVHAEQELFLRLGKPTDGFVSRYFNRKISTRISRVLVHTPVTPNQLSIATMLLSFLSAWLVFKGSTSYLHLALGGLLFQFASIVDGCDGEIAKLKFMGSRLGEWVDTLADNMSYLVFFMAVLAGMYAYTGEAFYPLLGGVMVFLDVLGVLLIFLYMKLVGSGSIVSFNMAFSSDVPESERGWFHRFCMSLKFVSRRDFLPPFFAHWLSRIVLRVCTGFS
;
A
#
# COMPACT_ATOMS: atom_id res chain seq x y z
N MET A 1 -5.09 -29.68 22.24
CA MET A 1 -6.31 -28.83 22.23
C MET A 1 -6.60 -28.30 20.82
N LEU A 2 -6.76 -29.20 19.85
CA LEU A 2 -6.85 -28.89 18.40
C LEU A 2 -8.26 -29.16 17.85
N GLN A 3 -9.31 -28.79 18.60
CA GLN A 3 -10.70 -29.10 18.23
C GLN A 3 -11.64 -27.89 18.23
N LYS A 4 -11.15 -26.66 18.43
CA LYS A 4 -12.03 -25.46 18.55
C LYS A 4 -11.95 -24.45 17.40
N SER A 5 -11.03 -24.59 16.43
CA SER A 5 -10.88 -23.59 15.35
C SER A 5 -11.67 -23.87 14.06
N THR A 6 -12.37 -25.00 13.96
CA THR A 6 -13.17 -25.36 12.77
C THR A 6 -14.64 -24.92 12.85
N ALA A 7 -15.07 -24.30 13.96
CA ALA A 7 -16.48 -23.98 14.20
C ALA A 7 -16.97 -22.65 13.59
N LEU A 8 -16.12 -21.85 12.95
CA LEU A 8 -16.49 -20.49 12.51
C LEU A 8 -16.82 -20.33 11.01
N PHE A 9 -16.62 -21.35 10.17
CA PHE A 9 -16.85 -21.26 8.72
C PHE A 9 -17.94 -22.19 8.15
N ALA A 10 -18.59 -23.01 8.99
CA ALA A 10 -19.53 -24.03 8.53
C ALA A 10 -20.98 -23.59 8.22
N PRO A 11 -21.62 -22.59 8.89
CA PRO A 11 -23.09 -22.53 8.87
C PRO A 11 -23.71 -22.02 7.55
N ASN A 12 -22.95 -21.38 6.65
CA ASN A 12 -23.51 -20.85 5.39
C ASN A 12 -23.45 -21.82 4.20
N ILE A 13 -22.59 -22.84 4.23
CA ILE A 13 -22.47 -23.82 3.13
C ILE A 13 -23.52 -24.92 3.29
N THR A 14 -23.81 -25.35 4.51
CA THR A 14 -24.79 -26.40 4.80
C THR A 14 -26.23 -25.99 4.44
N LYS A 15 -26.54 -24.69 4.52
CA LYS A 15 -27.88 -24.15 4.24
C LYS A 15 -28.20 -24.02 2.75
N GLN A 16 -27.18 -23.97 1.87
CA GLN A 16 -27.38 -23.92 0.41
C GLN A 16 -27.57 -25.31 -0.19
N CYS A 17 -26.98 -26.36 0.39
CA CYS A 17 -27.13 -27.73 -0.11
C CYS A 17 -28.47 -28.41 0.23
N SER A 18 -29.21 -27.94 1.24
CA SER A 18 -30.49 -28.55 1.67
C SER A 18 -31.66 -28.31 0.71
N ILE A 19 -31.49 -27.48 -0.33
CA ILE A 19 -32.57 -27.10 -1.26
C ILE A 19 -32.66 -28.06 -2.47
N LEU A 20 -31.65 -28.91 -2.72
CA LEU A 20 -31.53 -29.62 -4.01
C LEU A 20 -31.73 -31.14 -4.00
N THR A 21 -31.87 -31.83 -2.86
CA THR A 21 -32.01 -33.30 -2.86
C THR A 21 -32.86 -33.82 -1.71
N GLY A 22 -33.87 -34.64 -2.03
CA GLY A 22 -34.83 -35.23 -1.07
C GLY A 22 -34.23 -36.21 -0.06
N PRO A 23 -35.04 -36.71 0.90
CA PRO A 23 -34.55 -37.40 2.09
C PRO A 23 -34.19 -38.88 1.80
N GLY A 24 -32.96 -39.30 2.14
CA GLY A 24 -32.60 -40.73 2.19
C GLY A 24 -31.20 -41.15 1.71
N CYS A 25 -30.29 -40.23 1.35
CA CYS A 25 -28.91 -40.61 0.99
C CYS A 25 -27.98 -40.55 2.21
N ASP A 26 -27.22 -41.63 2.44
CA ASP A 26 -26.17 -41.76 3.45
C ASP A 26 -25.03 -40.76 3.16
N TYR A 27 -24.92 -39.74 4.02
CA TYR A 27 -24.13 -38.54 3.79
C TYR A 27 -22.61 -38.74 3.92
N ASN A 28 -22.14 -39.73 4.66
CA ASN A 28 -20.71 -39.79 5.02
C ASN A 28 -19.85 -40.51 3.97
N GLY A 29 -20.37 -41.57 3.33
CA GLY A 29 -19.58 -42.35 2.36
C GLY A 29 -19.40 -41.67 0.99
N LEU A 30 -20.40 -40.94 0.51
CA LEU A 30 -20.36 -40.32 -0.83
C LEU A 30 -19.61 -38.98 -0.82
N LEU A 31 -19.69 -38.21 0.27
CA LEU A 31 -18.87 -37.01 0.45
C LEU A 31 -17.39 -37.39 0.55
N ASP A 32 -17.03 -38.43 1.31
CA ASP A 32 -15.64 -38.87 1.43
C ASP A 32 -15.08 -39.40 0.09
N ALA A 33 -15.88 -40.13 -0.70
CA ALA A 33 -15.41 -40.70 -1.97
C ALA A 33 -15.32 -39.66 -3.12
N VAL A 34 -16.25 -38.71 -3.20
CA VAL A 34 -16.24 -37.65 -4.23
C VAL A 34 -15.26 -36.52 -3.86
N PHE A 35 -15.10 -36.21 -2.56
CA PHE A 35 -14.01 -35.33 -2.12
C PHE A 35 -12.65 -36.00 -2.33
N CYS A 36 -12.37 -37.21 -1.82
CA CYS A 36 -11.00 -37.76 -1.90
C CYS A 36 -10.50 -37.99 -3.33
N LYS A 37 -11.36 -38.35 -4.30
CA LYS A 37 -10.90 -38.61 -5.69
C LYS A 37 -10.76 -37.34 -6.53
N SER A 38 -11.55 -36.29 -6.28
CA SER A 38 -11.41 -35.01 -6.99
C SER A 38 -10.40 -34.06 -6.31
N PHE A 39 -10.10 -34.30 -5.03
CA PHE A 39 -9.17 -33.53 -4.21
C PHE A 39 -7.92 -34.34 -3.81
N GLY A 40 -7.41 -35.19 -4.69
CA GLY A 40 -6.08 -35.82 -4.56
C GLY A 40 -4.91 -34.83 -4.51
N ILE A 41 -5.18 -33.52 -4.59
CA ILE A 41 -4.24 -32.39 -4.49
C ILE A 41 -4.45 -31.60 -3.18
N LEU A 42 -5.49 -31.89 -2.40
CA LEU A 42 -5.88 -31.19 -1.18
C LEU A 42 -5.40 -31.92 0.08
N ARG A 43 -4.31 -32.70 -0.03
CA ARG A 43 -3.36 -32.84 1.09
C ARG A 43 -2.66 -31.51 1.22
N LYS A 44 -3.44 -30.52 1.66
CA LYS A 44 -3.07 -29.13 1.89
C LYS A 44 -1.77 -29.18 2.66
N VAL A 45 -0.68 -28.88 1.96
CA VAL A 45 0.50 -28.29 2.58
C VAL A 45 -0.10 -27.13 3.37
N VAL A 46 -0.20 -27.29 4.69
CA VAL A 46 -0.28 -26.13 5.55
C VAL A 46 1.06 -25.47 5.32
N GLU A 47 1.14 -24.58 4.32
CA GLU A 47 2.29 -23.73 4.15
C GLU A 47 2.42 -23.01 5.49
N VAL A 48 3.47 -23.36 6.24
CA VAL A 48 3.78 -22.71 7.50
C VAL A 48 4.18 -21.29 7.12
N MET A 49 3.20 -20.39 7.12
CA MET A 49 3.45 -18.98 6.90
C MET A 49 4.04 -18.40 8.17
N VAL A 50 5.19 -17.76 8.03
CA VAL A 50 5.80 -17.04 9.15
C VAL A 50 4.94 -15.83 9.48
N ASN A 51 4.47 -15.72 10.72
CA ASN A 51 3.57 -14.64 11.16
C ASN A 51 4.21 -13.71 12.20
N LYS A 52 5.40 -14.05 12.68
CA LYS A 52 6.13 -13.34 13.72
C LYS A 52 7.31 -12.57 13.14
N ALA A 53 7.49 -11.33 13.58
CA ALA A 53 8.66 -10.52 13.25
C ALA A 53 9.38 -10.01 14.50
N VAL A 54 10.71 -9.99 14.45
CA VAL A 54 11.57 -9.31 15.41
C VAL A 54 12.04 -8.01 14.77
N ILE A 55 11.85 -6.88 15.45
CA ILE A 55 12.31 -5.57 14.98
C ILE A 55 13.34 -5.02 15.97
N ILE A 56 14.52 -4.66 15.49
CA ILE A 56 15.56 -4.04 16.31
C ILE A 56 15.53 -2.51 16.19
N ALA A 57 15.23 -1.86 17.31
CA ALA A 57 15.08 -0.41 17.50
C ALA A 57 15.94 0.11 18.69
N ALA A 58 17.10 -0.51 18.91
CA ALA A 58 17.89 -0.33 20.14
C ALA A 58 19.02 0.71 20.06
N GLY A 59 19.41 1.14 18.85
CA GLY A 59 20.56 2.02 18.63
C GLY A 59 20.30 3.51 18.95
N MET A 60 21.38 4.28 19.14
CA MET A 60 21.30 5.73 19.36
C MET A 60 20.90 6.53 18.11
N GLY A 61 21.12 5.98 16.91
CA GLY A 61 20.89 6.69 15.66
C GLY A 61 21.74 7.95 15.50
N SER A 62 23.00 7.90 15.93
CA SER A 62 23.90 9.06 16.03
C SER A 62 24.09 9.81 14.71
N ARG A 63 23.99 9.13 13.57
CA ARG A 63 24.18 9.68 12.22
C ARG A 63 23.05 10.58 11.75
N LEU A 64 21.84 10.36 12.28
CA LEU A 64 20.64 11.17 12.01
C LEU A 64 20.41 12.22 13.12
N ARG A 65 21.28 12.27 14.13
CA ARG A 65 21.10 13.09 15.33
C ARG A 65 21.24 14.58 14.99
N GLY A 66 20.30 15.40 15.48
CA GLY A 66 20.28 16.84 15.25
C GLY A 66 19.53 17.27 13.98
N TYR A 67 19.06 16.32 13.18
CA TYR A 67 18.16 16.56 12.06
C TYR A 67 16.70 16.38 12.50
N GLY A 68 15.92 17.46 12.49
CA GLY A 68 14.46 17.42 12.72
C GLY A 68 14.02 16.87 14.08
N ALA A 69 13.99 17.73 15.10
CA ALA A 69 13.58 17.44 16.49
C ALA A 69 14.48 16.44 17.26
N ASP A 70 14.60 16.63 18.58
CA ASP A 70 15.36 15.74 19.47
C ASP A 70 14.56 14.46 19.78
N LEU A 71 14.41 13.61 18.75
CA LEU A 71 13.70 12.32 18.83
C LEU A 71 14.71 11.16 18.72
N PRO A 72 14.46 10.01 19.37
CA PRO A 72 15.19 8.79 19.06
C PRO A 72 14.90 8.40 17.61
N LYS A 73 15.90 7.86 16.89
CA LYS A 73 15.80 7.52 15.45
C LYS A 73 14.53 6.73 15.07
N PRO A 74 14.11 5.68 15.82
CA PRO A 74 12.84 4.97 15.55
C PRO A 74 11.59 5.87 15.47
N LEU A 75 11.62 7.04 16.13
CA LEU A 75 10.53 8.01 16.17
C LEU A 75 10.67 9.16 15.16
N VAL A 76 11.79 9.26 14.43
CA VAL A 76 11.95 10.30 13.41
C VAL A 76 10.88 10.13 12.34
N PRO A 77 10.08 11.16 12.04
CA PRO A 77 9.01 11.06 11.06
C PRO A 77 9.55 11.09 9.64
N LEU A 78 9.03 10.21 8.78
CA LEU A 78 9.24 10.23 7.34
C LEU A 78 7.88 10.31 6.64
N ALA A 79 7.65 11.41 5.91
CA ALA A 79 6.32 11.76 5.39
C ALA A 79 5.22 11.61 6.47
N GLY A 80 5.45 12.23 7.63
CA GLY A 80 4.49 12.29 8.75
C GLY A 80 4.30 11.00 9.56
N VAL A 81 5.03 9.92 9.28
CA VAL A 81 4.95 8.65 10.04
C VAL A 81 6.33 8.29 10.63
N PRO A 82 6.43 7.98 11.93
CA PRO A 82 7.67 7.46 12.54
C PRO A 82 8.25 6.25 11.80
N LEU A 83 9.58 6.15 11.69
CA LEU A 83 10.26 5.05 11.01
C LEU A 83 9.83 3.66 11.54
N LEU A 84 9.88 3.44 12.85
CA LEU A 84 9.48 2.16 13.45
C LEU A 84 8.02 1.83 13.18
N LYS A 85 7.13 2.82 13.31
CA LYS A 85 5.71 2.65 12.99
C LYS A 85 5.53 2.26 11.51
N ARG A 86 6.27 2.90 10.60
CA ARG A 86 6.24 2.58 9.17
C ARG A 86 6.71 1.15 8.90
N THR A 87 7.79 0.69 9.54
CA THR A 87 8.26 -0.71 9.45
C THR A 87 7.18 -1.69 9.90
N ILE A 88 6.55 -1.45 11.06
CA ILE A 88 5.47 -2.30 11.58
C ILE A 88 4.29 -2.32 10.61
N LEU A 89 3.81 -1.15 10.14
CA LEU A 89 2.68 -1.06 9.23
C LEU A 89 2.96 -1.70 7.86
N SER A 90 4.19 -1.61 7.34
CA SER A 90 4.60 -2.33 6.14
C SER A 90 4.59 -3.84 6.34
N ALA A 91 5.07 -4.34 7.49
CA ALA A 91 5.01 -5.75 7.82
C ALA A 91 3.57 -6.26 8.03
N MET A 92 2.70 -5.43 8.64
CA MET A 92 1.26 -5.70 8.77
C MET A 92 0.58 -5.84 7.41
N ARG A 93 0.90 -4.97 6.45
CA ARG A 93 0.41 -5.09 5.07
C ARG A 93 0.88 -6.38 4.39
N ALA A 94 2.05 -6.89 4.76
CA ALA A 94 2.52 -8.19 4.31
C ALA A 94 1.87 -9.37 5.04
N GLY A 95 1.06 -9.12 6.07
CA GLY A 95 0.29 -10.10 6.85
C GLY A 95 0.99 -10.65 8.09
N ILE A 96 2.02 -9.97 8.61
CA ILE A 96 2.62 -10.23 9.93
C ILE A 96 1.69 -9.66 11.01
N SER A 97 1.43 -10.42 12.07
CA SER A 97 0.51 -10.05 13.15
C SER A 97 1.12 -10.08 14.55
N GLU A 98 2.31 -10.68 14.70
CA GLU A 98 3.01 -10.80 15.97
C GLU A 98 4.39 -10.13 15.86
N PHE A 99 4.70 -9.25 16.80
CA PHE A 99 5.92 -8.46 16.80
C PHE A 99 6.63 -8.59 18.14
N VAL A 100 7.95 -8.82 18.08
CA VAL A 100 8.87 -8.64 19.21
C VAL A 100 9.74 -7.44 18.86
N VAL A 101 9.52 -6.31 19.52
CA VAL A 101 10.24 -5.07 19.26
C VAL A 101 11.30 -4.88 20.33
N VAL A 102 12.57 -4.99 19.94
CA VAL A 102 13.71 -4.79 20.82
C VAL A 102 14.07 -3.32 20.86
N VAL A 103 13.91 -2.70 22.03
CA VAL A 103 14.23 -1.29 22.30
C VAL A 103 15.43 -1.18 23.24
N GLY A 104 16.16 -0.08 23.16
CA GLY A 104 17.40 0.13 23.93
C GLY A 104 17.50 1.58 24.37
N TYR A 105 18.31 2.36 23.66
CA TYR A 105 18.44 3.79 23.91
C TYR A 105 17.09 4.52 23.85
N ARG A 106 16.76 5.32 24.89
CA ARG A 106 15.48 6.05 25.03
C ARG A 106 14.23 5.17 24.86
N CYS A 107 14.28 3.90 25.29
CA CYS A 107 13.20 2.94 25.14
C CYS A 107 11.83 3.45 25.62
N HIS A 108 11.76 4.13 26.77
CA HIS A 108 10.51 4.64 27.32
C HIS A 108 9.77 5.60 26.38
N GLU A 109 10.51 6.45 25.66
CA GLU A 109 9.92 7.38 24.71
C GLU A 109 9.36 6.64 23.49
N ILE A 110 10.09 5.65 22.98
CA ILE A 110 9.67 4.81 21.85
C ILE A 110 8.39 4.06 22.21
N MET A 111 8.38 3.38 23.36
CA MET A 111 7.24 2.60 23.83
C MET A 111 6.02 3.50 24.07
N HIS A 112 6.20 4.62 24.77
CA HIS A 112 5.11 5.55 25.06
C HIS A 112 4.51 6.15 23.79
N ALA A 113 5.33 6.48 22.79
CA ALA A 113 4.85 7.05 21.54
C ALA A 113 4.00 6.09 20.69
N LEU A 114 4.15 4.77 20.87
CA LEU A 114 3.48 3.75 20.06
C LEU A 114 2.47 2.87 20.84
N ALA A 115 2.44 2.95 22.17
CA ALA A 115 1.62 2.08 23.02
C ALA A 115 0.12 2.12 22.69
N ASP A 116 -0.43 3.30 22.44
CA ASP A 116 -1.86 3.53 22.19
C ASP A 116 -2.14 3.96 20.74
N ASP A 117 -1.25 3.64 19.80
CA ASP A 117 -1.44 4.02 18.40
C ASP A 117 -2.60 3.23 17.76
N PRO A 118 -3.67 3.90 17.29
CA PRO A 118 -4.84 3.19 16.75
C PRO A 118 -4.55 2.36 15.49
N GLN A 119 -3.47 2.66 14.74
CA GLN A 119 -3.11 1.87 13.57
C GLN A 119 -2.39 0.56 13.92
N LEU A 120 -1.99 0.39 15.19
CA LEU A 120 -1.29 -0.79 15.70
C LEU A 120 -2.20 -1.67 16.58
N SER A 121 -3.48 -1.35 16.70
CA SER A 121 -4.42 -2.05 17.60
C SER A 121 -4.70 -3.51 17.21
N ASP A 122 -4.50 -3.86 15.94
CA ASP A 122 -4.84 -5.18 15.39
C ASP A 122 -3.69 -6.19 15.48
N VAL A 123 -2.57 -5.84 16.12
CA VAL A 123 -1.38 -6.68 16.23
C VAL A 123 -0.89 -6.83 17.66
N ALA A 124 -0.23 -7.95 17.94
CA ALA A 124 0.44 -8.18 19.22
C ALA A 124 1.86 -7.64 19.16
N ILE A 125 2.22 -6.73 20.06
CA ILE A 125 3.56 -6.17 20.18
C ILE A 125 4.11 -6.48 21.58
N GLU A 126 5.13 -7.32 21.63
CA GLU A 126 5.94 -7.60 22.82
C GLU A 126 7.16 -6.68 22.81
N TRP A 127 7.35 -5.90 23.87
CA TRP A 127 8.46 -4.94 23.99
C TRP A 127 9.59 -5.53 24.81
N VAL A 128 10.77 -5.68 24.20
CA VAL A 128 11.96 -6.24 24.85
C VAL A 128 12.99 -5.15 25.05
N GLN A 129 13.39 -4.90 26.30
CA GLN A 129 14.41 -3.90 26.60
C GLN A 129 15.81 -4.53 26.59
N ASN A 130 16.64 -4.17 25.60
CA ASN A 130 18.06 -4.47 25.61
C ASN A 130 18.83 -3.38 26.37
N LYS A 131 19.32 -3.69 27.58
CA LYS A 131 20.15 -2.78 28.38
C LYS A 131 21.58 -2.64 27.83
N GLU A 132 22.03 -3.59 27.04
CA GLU A 132 23.36 -3.67 26.45
C GLU A 132 23.39 -3.20 24.99
N TRP A 133 22.47 -2.30 24.62
CA TRP A 133 22.29 -1.79 23.26
C TRP A 133 23.57 -1.21 22.62
N ALA A 134 24.52 -0.76 23.43
CA ALA A 134 25.80 -0.21 22.96
C ALA A 134 26.78 -1.28 22.45
N ARG A 135 26.53 -2.57 22.71
CA ARG A 135 27.41 -3.69 22.31
C ARG A 135 27.18 -4.17 20.88
N GLY A 136 26.27 -3.56 20.13
CA GLY A 136 26.00 -3.88 18.73
C GLY A 136 24.58 -4.41 18.47
N ASN A 137 24.17 -4.38 17.20
CA ASN A 137 22.84 -4.84 16.78
C ASN A 137 22.67 -6.36 16.95
N GLY A 138 23.73 -7.16 16.85
CA GLY A 138 23.68 -8.61 17.09
C GLY A 138 23.29 -8.95 18.53
N VAL A 139 23.82 -8.19 19.51
CA VAL A 139 23.40 -8.30 20.93
C VAL A 139 21.93 -7.92 21.10
N SER A 140 21.45 -6.94 20.34
CA SER A 140 20.03 -6.56 20.36
C SER A 140 19.14 -7.68 19.82
N VAL A 141 19.52 -8.32 18.71
CA VAL A 141 18.78 -9.49 18.21
C VAL A 141 18.79 -10.62 19.23
N LEU A 142 19.94 -10.90 19.85
CA LEU A 142 20.05 -11.98 20.85
C LEU A 142 19.11 -11.78 22.05
N SER A 143 18.82 -10.54 22.45
CA SER A 143 17.88 -10.26 23.55
C SER A 143 16.44 -10.73 23.28
N ALA A 144 16.06 -10.97 22.02
CA ALA A 144 14.75 -11.51 21.65
C ALA A 144 14.67 -13.05 21.79
N ARG A 145 15.76 -13.75 22.13
CA ARG A 145 15.85 -15.22 22.15
C ARG A 145 14.73 -15.90 22.95
N GLU A 146 14.38 -15.36 24.11
CA GLU A 146 13.38 -15.96 25.00
C GLU A 146 11.94 -15.78 24.50
N TYR A 147 11.73 -14.93 23.50
CA TYR A 147 10.43 -14.55 22.96
C TYR A 147 10.12 -15.22 21.62
N VAL A 148 11.08 -15.97 21.06
CA VAL A 148 10.99 -16.54 19.71
C VAL A 148 11.56 -17.96 19.67
N ASP A 149 10.68 -18.93 19.52
CA ASP A 149 10.96 -20.37 19.45
C ASP A 149 10.65 -21.01 18.08
N GLU A 150 10.14 -20.21 17.14
CA GLU A 150 9.74 -20.60 15.79
C GLU A 150 10.42 -19.72 14.73
N PRO A 151 10.35 -20.06 13.43
CA PRO A 151 10.85 -19.18 12.38
C PRO A 151 10.21 -17.80 12.40
N PHE A 152 11.01 -16.76 12.19
CA PHE A 152 10.59 -15.37 12.30
C PHE A 152 11.26 -14.51 11.24
N ILE A 153 10.66 -13.37 10.94
CA ILE A 153 11.27 -12.34 10.10
C ILE A 153 12.03 -11.36 10.98
N LEU A 154 13.31 -11.11 10.71
CA LEU A 154 14.08 -10.07 11.37
C LEU A 154 14.10 -8.81 10.49
N LEU A 155 13.77 -7.67 11.08
CA LEU A 155 13.72 -6.37 10.43
C LEU A 155 14.48 -5.30 11.22
N MET A 156 14.96 -4.31 10.49
CA MET A 156 15.53 -3.08 11.06
C MET A 156 14.44 -2.03 11.22
N SER A 157 14.48 -1.24 12.30
CA SER A 157 13.48 -0.19 12.58
C SER A 157 13.55 1.04 11.67
N ASP A 158 14.61 1.16 10.88
CA ASP A 158 14.99 2.30 10.04
C ASP A 158 15.04 1.97 8.56
N HIS A 159 14.71 0.73 8.18
CA HIS A 159 14.66 0.31 6.79
C HIS A 159 13.23 0.39 6.25
N LEU A 160 13.09 1.04 5.11
CA LEU A 160 11.90 1.06 4.28
C LEU A 160 11.94 -0.13 3.34
N PHE A 161 10.78 -0.70 3.05
CA PHE A 161 10.67 -1.80 2.09
C PHE A 161 9.25 -1.93 1.54
N ASP A 162 9.14 -2.48 0.34
CA ASP A 162 7.86 -2.89 -0.23
C ASP A 162 7.34 -4.15 0.47
N PRO A 163 6.07 -4.18 0.92
CA PRO A 163 5.50 -5.34 1.62
C PRO A 163 5.56 -6.66 0.83
N GLU A 164 5.67 -6.59 -0.50
CA GLU A 164 5.78 -7.77 -1.37
C GLU A 164 7.01 -8.63 -1.07
N ILE A 165 8.12 -8.02 -0.62
CA ILE A 165 9.32 -8.75 -0.19
C ILE A 165 8.96 -9.73 0.92
N LEU A 166 8.23 -9.26 1.93
CA LEU A 166 7.81 -10.11 3.04
C LEU A 166 6.71 -11.10 2.63
N VAL A 167 5.80 -10.73 1.73
CA VAL A 167 4.79 -11.68 1.22
C VAL A 167 5.44 -12.90 0.56
N LYS A 168 6.51 -12.69 -0.23
CA LYS A 168 7.32 -13.78 -0.81
C LYS A 168 8.04 -14.55 0.31
N LEU A 169 8.73 -13.85 1.19
CA LEU A 169 9.59 -14.43 2.22
C LEU A 169 8.82 -15.30 3.22
N ARG A 170 7.63 -14.89 3.65
CA ARG A 170 6.77 -15.64 4.58
C ARG A 170 6.37 -17.04 4.09
N ARG A 171 6.39 -17.26 2.77
CA ARG A 171 6.05 -18.54 2.13
C ARG A 171 7.28 -19.41 1.87
N MET A 172 8.48 -18.87 2.07
CA MET A 172 9.71 -19.60 1.81
C MET A 172 9.96 -20.64 2.91
N PRO A 173 10.34 -21.88 2.56
CA PRO A 173 10.79 -22.85 3.54
C PRO A 173 12.17 -22.45 4.08
N VAL A 174 12.31 -22.45 5.40
CA VAL A 174 13.57 -22.26 6.12
C VAL A 174 13.88 -23.49 6.96
N GLY A 175 15.09 -24.03 6.80
CA GLY A 175 15.59 -25.15 7.61
C GLY A 175 15.73 -24.77 9.08
N ARG A 176 15.77 -25.77 9.97
CA ARG A 176 15.95 -25.52 11.42
C ARG A 176 17.28 -24.87 11.73
N ASP A 177 18.28 -25.10 10.89
CA ASP A 177 19.66 -24.65 10.98
C ASP A 177 20.01 -23.63 9.88
N GLU A 178 19.01 -23.00 9.27
CA GLU A 178 19.19 -22.02 8.20
C GLU A 178 18.64 -20.63 8.56
N ALA A 179 19.20 -19.62 7.90
CA ALA A 179 18.59 -18.31 7.75
C ALA A 179 18.70 -17.85 6.29
N VAL A 180 17.82 -16.95 5.89
CA VAL A 180 17.77 -16.35 4.55
C VAL A 180 17.93 -14.85 4.69
N LEU A 181 18.89 -14.27 3.98
CA LEU A 181 19.05 -12.82 3.84
C LEU A 181 18.42 -12.37 2.54
N CYS A 182 17.54 -11.38 2.58
CA CYS A 182 17.12 -10.67 1.39
C CYS A 182 18.25 -9.77 0.90
N VAL A 183 18.63 -9.92 -0.36
CA VAL A 183 19.71 -9.15 -0.99
C VAL A 183 19.20 -8.38 -2.18
N ASP A 184 19.81 -7.24 -2.46
CA ASP A 184 19.61 -6.50 -3.70
C ASP A 184 20.78 -6.73 -4.64
N THR A 185 20.53 -7.35 -5.79
CA THR A 185 21.53 -7.55 -6.85
C THR A 185 21.56 -6.38 -7.86
N GLY A 186 20.58 -5.47 -7.80
CA GLY A 186 20.46 -4.28 -8.63
C GLY A 186 21.35 -3.12 -8.14
N LEU A 187 22.66 -3.31 -8.19
CA LEU A 187 23.66 -2.40 -7.58
C LEU A 187 23.57 -0.93 -8.04
N ASP A 188 23.10 -0.69 -9.26
CA ASP A 188 22.96 0.67 -9.83
C ASP A 188 21.91 1.53 -9.11
N GLY A 189 20.98 0.90 -8.37
CA GLY A 189 19.90 1.58 -7.64
C GLY A 189 20.24 1.96 -6.20
N ILE A 190 21.42 1.59 -5.70
CA ILE A 190 21.80 1.79 -4.29
C ILE A 190 22.23 3.24 -4.06
N PHE A 191 21.55 3.92 -3.13
CA PHE A 191 21.77 5.34 -2.83
C PHE A 191 23.18 5.63 -2.26
N ASP A 192 23.60 4.85 -1.26
CA ASP A 192 24.91 5.00 -0.59
C ASP A 192 25.65 3.65 -0.55
N MET A 193 26.39 3.37 -1.63
CA MET A 193 27.19 2.14 -1.74
C MET A 193 28.39 2.10 -0.78
N GLU A 194 28.84 3.27 -0.31
CA GLU A 194 29.97 3.34 0.63
C GLU A 194 29.55 2.83 2.02
N ASP A 195 28.37 3.26 2.52
CA ASP A 195 27.86 2.79 3.81
C ASP A 195 27.18 1.41 3.77
N ALA A 196 26.80 0.95 2.59
CA ALA A 196 26.11 -0.32 2.37
C ALA A 196 26.90 -1.53 2.90
N THR A 197 26.17 -2.50 3.47
CA THR A 197 26.73 -3.81 3.83
C THR A 197 26.75 -4.69 2.60
N LYS A 198 27.94 -4.89 2.03
CA LYS A 198 28.15 -5.62 0.78
C LYS A 198 28.11 -7.12 1.04
N VAL A 199 27.64 -7.88 0.05
CA VAL A 199 27.49 -9.33 0.11
C VAL A 199 28.06 -9.97 -1.15
N MET A 200 28.88 -11.00 -0.98
CA MET A 200 29.25 -11.91 -2.05
C MET A 200 28.38 -13.16 -1.93
N THR A 201 27.63 -13.46 -2.99
CA THR A 201 26.72 -14.60 -3.06
C THR A 201 27.19 -15.62 -4.08
N GLN A 202 26.99 -16.91 -3.78
CA GLN A 202 27.22 -18.02 -4.70
C GLN A 202 26.18 -19.11 -4.46
N ASN A 203 25.53 -19.60 -5.51
CA ASN A 203 24.49 -20.65 -5.43
C ASN A 203 23.39 -20.32 -4.40
N HIS A 204 22.91 -19.07 -4.37
CA HIS A 204 21.90 -18.57 -3.42
C HIS A 204 22.31 -18.70 -1.94
N ARG A 205 23.62 -18.63 -1.65
CA ARG A 205 24.16 -18.59 -0.29
C ARG A 205 25.14 -17.43 -0.13
N VAL A 206 25.23 -16.92 1.09
CA VAL A 206 26.23 -15.89 1.45
C VAL A 206 27.59 -16.57 1.56
N VAL A 207 28.58 -16.06 0.83
CA VAL A 207 29.98 -16.48 0.92
C VAL A 207 30.76 -15.52 1.83
N LYS A 208 30.54 -14.22 1.65
CA LYS A 208 31.16 -13.16 2.45
C LYS A 208 30.14 -12.03 2.65
N ILE A 209 30.23 -11.36 3.80
CA ILE A 209 29.44 -10.18 4.13
C ILE A 209 30.30 -9.18 4.91
N GLY A 210 30.17 -7.90 4.59
CA GLY A 210 30.86 -6.82 5.29
C GLY A 210 30.89 -5.51 4.51
N LYS A 211 31.09 -4.40 5.21
CA LYS A 211 31.15 -3.06 4.59
C LYS A 211 32.38 -2.85 3.70
N GLU A 212 33.51 -3.42 4.10
CA GLU A 212 34.82 -3.26 3.45
C GLU A 212 35.12 -4.32 2.37
N LEU A 213 34.09 -5.02 1.86
CA LEU A 213 34.31 -6.01 0.80
C LEU A 213 34.62 -5.35 -0.54
N ALA A 214 35.79 -5.65 -1.09
CA ALA A 214 36.19 -5.19 -2.42
C ALA A 214 35.48 -5.94 -3.57
N ASP A 215 35.19 -7.23 -3.37
CA ASP A 215 34.51 -8.08 -4.35
C ASP A 215 33.16 -8.51 -3.78
N PHE A 216 32.08 -8.11 -4.44
CA PHE A 216 30.69 -8.31 -4.04
C PHE A 216 29.77 -8.31 -5.26
N ASN A 217 28.61 -8.95 -5.13
CA ASN A 217 27.60 -9.00 -6.20
C ASN A 217 26.17 -8.70 -5.72
N ALA A 218 26.01 -8.34 -4.44
CA ALA A 218 24.74 -7.93 -3.88
C ALA A 218 24.94 -7.04 -2.63
N VAL A 219 23.86 -6.42 -2.17
CA VAL A 219 23.80 -5.62 -0.93
C VAL A 219 22.80 -6.23 0.05
N ASP A 220 23.13 -6.23 1.34
CA ASP A 220 22.25 -6.62 2.44
C ASP A 220 21.11 -5.60 2.62
N THR A 221 19.87 -6.07 2.57
CA THR A 221 18.67 -5.23 2.67
C THR A 221 18.16 -5.04 4.12
N GLY A 222 18.82 -5.64 5.11
CA GLY A 222 18.38 -5.62 6.51
C GLY A 222 17.14 -6.48 6.79
N ILE A 223 16.68 -7.27 5.82
CA ILE A 223 15.50 -8.16 5.94
C ILE A 223 15.97 -9.61 5.93
N PHE A 224 15.58 -10.37 6.97
CA PHE A 224 15.96 -11.77 7.09
C PHE A 224 14.77 -12.65 7.44
N LEU A 225 14.80 -13.90 6.97
CA LEU A 225 13.98 -14.98 7.50
C LEU A 225 14.88 -15.93 8.28
N CYS A 226 14.63 -16.06 9.57
CA CYS A 226 15.53 -16.76 10.48
C CYS A 226 14.80 -17.89 11.19
N SER A 227 15.49 -19.01 11.39
CA SER A 227 15.14 -19.92 12.48
C SER A 227 15.79 -19.45 13.79
N PRO A 228 15.37 -19.99 14.96
CA PRO A 228 16.05 -19.75 16.23
C PRO A 228 17.54 -20.13 16.26
N PHE A 229 18.04 -20.85 15.26
CA PHE A 229 19.47 -21.17 15.11
C PHE A 229 20.34 -19.92 14.97
N LEU A 230 19.80 -18.81 14.47
CA LEU A 230 20.50 -17.52 14.41
C LEU A 230 21.07 -17.12 15.77
N PHE A 231 20.34 -17.35 16.87
CA PHE A 231 20.78 -16.95 18.21
C PHE A 231 22.10 -17.64 18.61
N GLY A 232 22.28 -18.93 18.27
CA GLY A 232 23.52 -19.63 18.56
C GLY A 232 24.72 -19.11 17.76
N ALA A 233 24.49 -18.68 16.51
CA ALA A 233 25.53 -18.05 15.70
C ALA A 233 25.91 -16.66 16.23
N LEU A 234 24.93 -15.88 16.70
CA LEU A 234 25.17 -14.60 17.37
C LEU A 234 25.96 -14.78 18.66
N GLU A 235 25.63 -15.77 19.48
CA GLU A 235 26.38 -16.07 20.72
C GLU A 235 27.85 -16.40 20.44
N GLN A 236 28.12 -17.20 19.41
CA GLN A 236 29.50 -17.48 19.01
C GLN A 236 30.22 -16.20 18.59
N SER A 237 29.63 -15.42 17.68
CA SER A 237 30.22 -14.15 17.20
C SER A 237 30.50 -13.18 18.35
N ILE A 238 29.56 -13.05 19.29
CA ILE A 238 29.70 -12.17 20.46
C ILE A 238 30.83 -12.66 21.38
N ALA A 239 30.96 -13.98 21.58
CA ALA A 239 32.04 -14.57 22.38
C ALA A 239 33.42 -14.34 21.73
N GLU A 240 33.46 -14.26 20.40
CA GLU A 240 34.66 -13.93 19.61
C GLU A 240 34.94 -12.41 19.55
N GLY A 241 34.12 -11.59 20.22
CA GLY A 241 34.32 -10.13 20.35
C GLY A 241 33.58 -9.29 19.31
N GLU A 242 32.81 -9.90 18.43
CA GLU A 242 32.06 -9.23 17.36
C GLU A 242 30.56 -9.21 17.71
N GLY A 243 30.07 -8.07 18.23
CA GLY A 243 28.68 -7.88 18.64
C GLY A 243 27.71 -7.46 17.51
N SER A 244 28.16 -7.43 16.26
CA SER A 244 27.34 -7.06 15.11
C SER A 244 26.51 -8.24 14.59
N LEU A 245 25.37 -7.94 13.98
CA LEU A 245 24.53 -8.92 13.29
C LEU A 245 25.33 -9.58 12.16
N SER A 246 26.09 -8.79 11.39
CA SER A 246 26.97 -9.29 10.32
C SER A 246 28.01 -10.29 10.82
N GLY A 247 28.44 -10.20 12.09
CA GLY A 247 29.26 -11.22 12.74
C GLY A 247 28.56 -12.56 12.86
N GLY A 248 27.32 -12.57 13.37
CA GLY A 248 26.50 -13.80 13.40
C GLY A 248 26.20 -14.34 12.00
N ILE A 249 25.98 -13.47 11.01
CA ILE A 249 25.78 -13.88 9.61
C ILE A 249 27.05 -14.50 9.03
N ARG A 250 28.25 -14.00 9.37
CA ARG A 250 29.53 -14.62 8.98
C ARG A 250 29.65 -16.04 9.55
N VAL A 251 29.33 -16.24 10.82
CA VAL A 251 29.31 -17.57 11.44
C VAL A 251 28.36 -18.52 10.71
N LEU A 252 27.16 -18.05 10.30
CA LEU A 252 26.23 -18.85 9.51
C LEU A 252 26.74 -19.14 8.09
N ALA A 253 27.39 -18.16 7.45
CA ALA A 253 27.96 -18.31 6.12
C ALA A 253 29.09 -19.36 6.09
N GLU A 254 29.99 -19.35 7.08
CA GLU A 254 31.06 -20.34 7.23
C GLU A 254 30.54 -21.77 7.41
N ARG A 255 29.37 -21.91 8.05
CA ARG A 255 28.67 -23.20 8.22
C ARG A 255 27.87 -23.62 6.98
N GLY A 256 27.80 -22.78 5.96
CA GLY A 256 26.94 -22.98 4.81
C GLY A 256 25.44 -22.85 5.11
N SER A 257 25.06 -22.29 6.26
CA SER A 257 23.69 -22.15 6.76
C SER A 257 22.98 -20.86 6.33
N MET A 258 23.70 -19.94 5.68
CA MET A 258 23.16 -18.64 5.28
C MET A 258 22.78 -18.61 3.80
N ARG A 259 21.47 -18.66 3.52
CA ARG A 259 20.89 -18.53 2.17
C ARG A 259 20.62 -17.08 1.82
N THR A 260 20.39 -16.83 0.54
CA THR A 260 19.93 -15.54 0.03
C THR A 260 18.62 -15.65 -0.75
N ALA A 261 17.87 -14.56 -0.75
CA ALA A 261 16.72 -14.33 -1.62
C ALA A 261 16.88 -12.96 -2.28
N ASP A 262 16.79 -12.89 -3.61
CA ASP A 262 16.78 -11.59 -4.30
C ASP A 262 15.43 -10.90 -4.06
N ILE A 263 15.45 -9.58 -3.94
CA ILE A 263 14.23 -8.76 -3.86
C ILE A 263 13.63 -8.46 -5.24
N ASP A 264 14.29 -8.87 -6.33
CA ASP A 264 13.82 -8.74 -7.71
C ASP A 264 13.49 -7.28 -8.11
N GLY A 265 14.28 -6.32 -7.62
CA GLY A 265 14.07 -4.89 -7.85
C GLY A 265 12.91 -4.26 -7.07
N ALA A 266 12.35 -4.96 -6.09
CA ALA A 266 11.41 -4.37 -5.13
C ALA A 266 12.09 -3.25 -4.32
N PHE A 267 11.31 -2.27 -3.86
CA PHE A 267 11.87 -1.14 -3.11
C PHE A 267 12.41 -1.56 -1.75
N TRP A 268 13.57 -1.05 -1.40
CA TRP A 268 14.07 -0.94 -0.04
C TRP A 268 15.02 0.25 0.08
N LEU A 269 15.21 0.76 1.30
CA LEU A 269 16.16 1.84 1.59
C LEU A 269 16.38 1.96 3.11
N ASP A 270 17.62 2.10 3.56
CA ASP A 270 17.97 2.41 4.94
C ASP A 270 18.01 3.93 5.19
N VAL A 271 17.39 4.38 6.28
CA VAL A 271 17.29 5.81 6.62
C VAL A 271 18.23 6.15 7.76
N ASP A 272 19.50 6.34 7.42
CA ASP A 272 20.59 6.46 8.40
C ASP A 272 21.20 7.85 8.52
N THR A 273 21.12 8.67 7.47
CA THR A 273 21.66 10.03 7.39
C THR A 273 20.57 11.03 7.02
N PRO A 274 20.76 12.34 7.28
CA PRO A 274 19.85 13.38 6.82
C PRO A 274 19.62 13.34 5.30
N GLU A 275 20.67 13.04 4.55
CA GLU A 275 20.63 12.90 3.09
C GLU A 275 19.77 11.70 2.68
N ALA A 276 19.96 10.55 3.34
CA ALA A 276 19.12 9.36 3.13
C ALA A 276 17.67 9.61 3.51
N HIS A 277 17.39 10.41 4.56
CA HIS A 277 16.03 10.80 4.94
C HIS A 277 15.33 11.64 3.86
N VAL A 278 16.02 12.67 3.34
CA VAL A 278 15.50 13.48 2.23
C VAL A 278 15.28 12.63 0.99
N HIS A 279 16.23 11.75 0.66
CA HIS A 279 16.12 10.84 -0.48
C HIS A 279 14.95 9.86 -0.32
N ALA A 280 14.81 9.25 0.86
CA ALA A 280 13.72 8.36 1.20
C ALA A 280 12.36 9.03 1.05
N GLU A 281 12.23 10.27 1.52
CA GLU A 281 10.99 11.02 1.35
C GLU A 281 10.69 11.25 -0.13
N GLN A 282 11.68 11.65 -0.92
CA GLN A 282 11.52 11.82 -2.37
C GLN A 282 11.07 10.53 -3.07
N GLU A 283 11.69 9.40 -2.75
CA GLU A 283 11.31 8.08 -3.28
C GLU A 283 9.87 7.72 -2.95
N LEU A 284 9.43 7.95 -1.70
CA LEU A 284 8.04 7.74 -1.31
C LEU A 284 7.06 8.56 -2.17
N PHE A 285 7.40 9.82 -2.47
CA PHE A 285 6.56 10.68 -3.31
C PHE A 285 6.58 10.29 -4.79
N LEU A 286 7.73 9.88 -5.34
CA LEU A 286 7.85 9.44 -6.74
C LEU A 286 7.01 8.19 -7.00
N ARG A 287 6.90 7.31 -5.99
CA ARG A 287 6.16 6.05 -6.06
C ARG A 287 4.64 6.19 -5.84
N LEU A 288 4.12 7.40 -5.65
CA LEU A 288 2.67 7.61 -5.46
C LEU A 288 1.84 7.44 -6.74
N GLY A 289 2.47 7.66 -7.90
CA GLY A 289 1.83 7.59 -9.21
C GLY A 289 1.20 6.21 -9.46
N LYS A 290 0.03 6.18 -10.11
CA LYS A 290 -0.63 4.93 -10.50
C LYS A 290 -0.41 4.69 -12.00
N PRO A 291 -0.15 3.45 -12.45
CA PRO A 291 -0.08 3.13 -13.89
C PRO A 291 -1.37 3.50 -14.65
N THR A 292 -2.49 3.53 -13.92
CA THR A 292 -3.82 3.88 -14.41
C THR A 292 -4.08 5.39 -14.48
N ASP A 293 -3.18 6.23 -13.99
CA ASP A 293 -3.34 7.70 -14.08
C ASP A 293 -3.47 8.10 -15.55
N GLY A 294 -4.53 8.84 -15.85
CA GLY A 294 -4.78 9.37 -17.18
C GLY A 294 -3.80 10.47 -17.58
N PHE A 295 -3.92 10.97 -18.80
CA PHE A 295 -3.00 11.96 -19.37
C PHE A 295 -2.92 13.25 -18.53
N VAL A 296 -4.06 13.83 -18.18
CA VAL A 296 -4.10 15.10 -17.42
C VAL A 296 -3.55 14.87 -16.02
N SER A 297 -3.95 13.77 -15.38
CA SER A 297 -3.47 13.42 -14.05
C SER A 297 -1.95 13.26 -14.03
N ARG A 298 -1.40 12.45 -14.95
CA ARG A 298 0.03 12.11 -15.01
C ARG A 298 0.92 13.32 -15.29
N TYR A 299 0.56 14.16 -16.24
CA TYR A 299 1.43 15.25 -16.70
C TYR A 299 1.20 16.59 -15.99
N PHE A 300 0.01 16.79 -15.41
CA PHE A 300 -0.37 18.05 -14.76
C PHE A 300 -0.76 17.85 -13.29
N ASN A 301 -1.88 17.16 -12.98
CA ASN A 301 -2.41 17.16 -11.62
C ASN A 301 -1.40 16.59 -10.61
N ARG A 302 -0.74 15.47 -10.92
CA ARG A 302 0.22 14.80 -10.02
C ARG A 302 1.39 15.69 -9.62
N LYS A 303 1.85 16.57 -10.51
CA LYS A 303 2.96 17.50 -10.20
C LYS A 303 2.55 18.54 -9.15
N ILE A 304 1.25 18.85 -9.05
CA ILE A 304 0.72 19.84 -8.12
C ILE A 304 0.22 19.13 -6.86
N SER A 305 -0.56 18.06 -6.99
CA SER A 305 -1.11 17.29 -5.88
C SER A 305 0.00 16.78 -4.96
N THR A 306 1.06 16.18 -5.50
CA THR A 306 2.16 15.65 -4.67
C THR A 306 2.88 16.73 -3.87
N ARG A 307 2.95 17.97 -4.36
CA ARG A 307 3.50 19.11 -3.60
C ARG A 307 2.56 19.54 -2.49
N ILE A 308 1.26 19.55 -2.73
CA ILE A 308 0.24 19.82 -1.72
C ILE A 308 0.28 18.72 -0.65
N SER A 309 0.28 17.45 -1.06
CA SER A 309 0.40 16.28 -0.18
C SER A 309 1.66 16.33 0.67
N ARG A 310 2.80 16.80 0.12
CA ARG A 310 4.03 16.97 0.91
C ARG A 310 3.86 17.92 2.09
N VAL A 311 3.04 18.96 1.96
CA VAL A 311 2.74 19.84 3.09
C VAL A 311 1.71 19.19 4.01
N LEU A 312 0.63 18.65 3.44
CA LEU A 312 -0.48 18.06 4.21
C LEU A 312 -0.07 16.82 5.02
N VAL A 313 0.95 16.08 4.59
CA VAL A 313 1.37 14.86 5.27
C VAL A 313 1.89 15.12 6.69
N HIS A 314 2.39 16.32 6.97
CA HIS A 314 2.84 16.72 8.31
C HIS A 314 1.71 17.27 9.20
N THR A 315 0.49 17.36 8.68
CA THR A 315 -0.69 17.83 9.43
C THR A 315 -1.52 16.65 9.93
N PRO A 316 -2.44 16.81 10.90
CA PRO A 316 -3.34 15.75 11.34
C PRO A 316 -4.49 15.46 10.35
N VAL A 317 -4.52 16.11 9.18
CA VAL A 317 -5.57 15.93 8.18
C VAL A 317 -5.63 14.47 7.71
N THR A 318 -6.84 13.91 7.73
CA THR A 318 -7.12 12.54 7.27
C THR A 318 -7.55 12.52 5.80
N PRO A 319 -7.38 11.39 5.09
CA PRO A 319 -7.86 11.26 3.71
C PRO A 319 -9.35 11.59 3.56
N ASN A 320 -10.20 11.05 4.44
CA ASN A 320 -11.65 11.27 4.37
C ASN A 320 -12.02 12.75 4.59
N GLN A 321 -11.30 13.48 5.46
CA GLN A 321 -11.49 14.92 5.61
C GLN A 321 -11.15 15.66 4.33
N LEU A 322 -10.13 15.20 3.62
CA LEU A 322 -9.71 15.80 2.35
C LEU A 322 -10.73 15.52 1.24
N SER A 323 -11.24 14.28 1.10
CA SER A 323 -12.30 13.95 0.13
C SER A 323 -13.59 14.75 0.38
N ILE A 324 -13.95 14.99 1.65
CA ILE A 324 -15.10 15.85 1.98
C ILE A 324 -14.81 17.31 1.62
N ALA A 325 -13.60 17.80 1.92
CA ALA A 325 -13.22 19.18 1.60
C ALA A 325 -13.20 19.43 0.08
N THR A 326 -12.69 18.49 -0.71
CA THR A 326 -12.67 18.58 -2.18
C THR A 326 -14.08 18.54 -2.75
N MET A 327 -14.97 17.72 -2.20
CA MET A 327 -16.39 17.74 -2.56
C MET A 327 -17.06 19.10 -2.30
N LEU A 328 -16.80 19.71 -1.14
CA LEU A 328 -17.34 21.04 -0.82
C LEU A 328 -16.80 22.13 -1.77
N LEU A 329 -15.52 22.05 -2.17
CA LEU A 329 -14.94 22.92 -3.19
C LEU A 329 -15.62 22.73 -4.56
N SER A 330 -15.93 21.49 -4.93
CA SER A 330 -16.68 21.17 -6.15
C SER A 330 -18.11 21.74 -6.12
N PHE A 331 -18.77 21.74 -4.96
CA PHE A 331 -20.10 22.36 -4.82
C PHE A 331 -20.03 23.90 -4.93
N LEU A 332 -19.00 24.53 -4.36
CA LEU A 332 -18.77 25.95 -4.55
C LEU A 332 -18.51 26.29 -6.03
N SER A 333 -17.74 25.46 -6.72
CA SER A 333 -17.52 25.56 -8.15
C SER A 333 -18.83 25.44 -8.94
N ALA A 334 -19.67 24.45 -8.62
CA ALA A 334 -20.98 24.28 -9.24
C ALA A 334 -21.88 25.52 -9.04
N TRP A 335 -21.90 26.09 -7.84
CA TRP A 335 -22.64 27.32 -7.57
C TRP A 335 -22.17 28.50 -8.42
N LEU A 336 -20.85 28.68 -8.59
CA LEU A 336 -20.28 29.71 -9.47
C LEU A 336 -20.69 29.49 -10.94
N VAL A 337 -20.64 28.24 -11.41
CA VAL A 337 -21.05 27.90 -12.78
C VAL A 337 -22.54 28.16 -13.01
N PHE A 338 -23.41 27.86 -12.04
CA PHE A 338 -24.83 28.19 -12.13
C PHE A 338 -25.06 29.72 -12.25
N LYS A 339 -24.31 30.52 -11.48
CA LYS A 339 -24.29 32.00 -11.61
C LYS A 339 -23.63 32.48 -12.90
N GLY A 340 -22.92 31.61 -13.61
CA GLY A 340 -22.36 31.85 -14.94
C GLY A 340 -23.40 32.24 -15.99
N SER A 341 -24.68 31.88 -15.79
CA SER A 341 -25.82 32.33 -16.61
C SER A 341 -25.91 33.87 -16.72
N THR A 342 -25.35 34.60 -15.75
CA THR A 342 -25.38 36.08 -15.69
C THR A 342 -24.03 36.72 -16.03
N SER A 343 -22.93 35.96 -16.02
CA SER A 343 -21.58 36.51 -16.18
C SER A 343 -20.53 35.44 -16.53
N TYR A 344 -19.80 35.66 -17.61
CA TYR A 344 -18.70 34.77 -18.05
C TYR A 344 -17.58 34.61 -17.01
N LEU A 345 -17.35 35.63 -16.18
CA LEU A 345 -16.34 35.55 -15.13
C LEU A 345 -16.67 34.45 -14.11
N HIS A 346 -17.95 34.32 -13.73
CA HIS A 346 -18.38 33.27 -12.80
C HIS A 346 -18.24 31.88 -13.41
N LEU A 347 -18.52 31.74 -14.71
CA LEU A 347 -18.31 30.49 -15.44
C LEU A 347 -16.82 30.10 -15.49
N ALA A 348 -15.94 31.07 -15.79
CA ALA A 348 -14.50 30.86 -15.82
C ALA A 348 -13.93 30.49 -14.43
N LEU A 349 -14.31 31.23 -13.39
CA LEU A 349 -13.91 30.94 -12.02
C LEU A 349 -14.43 29.58 -11.54
N GLY A 350 -15.67 29.24 -11.88
CA GLY A 350 -16.26 27.94 -11.59
C GLY A 350 -15.48 26.80 -12.23
N GLY A 351 -15.16 26.89 -13.52
CA GLY A 351 -14.35 25.89 -14.23
C GLY A 351 -12.93 25.75 -13.68
N LEU A 352 -12.26 26.86 -13.37
CA LEU A 352 -10.93 26.85 -12.74
C LEU A 352 -10.96 26.22 -11.35
N LEU A 353 -11.98 26.54 -10.55
CA LEU A 353 -12.16 25.95 -9.22
C LEU A 353 -12.46 24.45 -9.29
N PHE A 354 -13.21 24.00 -10.29
CA PHE A 354 -13.48 22.57 -10.52
C PHE A 354 -12.19 21.82 -10.87
N GLN A 355 -11.38 22.40 -11.77
CA GLN A 355 -10.07 21.85 -12.12
C GLN A 355 -9.15 21.82 -10.89
N PHE A 356 -9.15 22.86 -10.06
CA PHE A 356 -8.38 22.89 -8.83
C PHE A 356 -8.86 21.82 -7.84
N ALA A 357 -10.17 21.65 -7.66
CA ALA A 357 -10.73 20.59 -6.84
C ALA A 357 -10.25 19.20 -7.31
N SER A 358 -10.21 18.94 -8.62
CA SER A 358 -9.67 17.70 -9.21
C SER A 358 -8.17 17.50 -8.96
N ILE A 359 -7.38 18.56 -8.78
CA ILE A 359 -5.98 18.45 -8.39
C ILE A 359 -5.87 18.07 -6.91
N VAL A 360 -6.62 18.73 -6.05
CA VAL A 360 -6.61 18.49 -4.60
C VAL A 360 -7.18 17.12 -4.26
N ASP A 361 -8.17 16.64 -5.04
CA ASP A 361 -8.75 15.31 -4.95
C ASP A 361 -7.68 14.21 -4.92
N GLY A 362 -6.70 14.26 -5.83
CA GLY A 362 -5.62 13.28 -5.86
C GLY A 362 -4.75 13.21 -4.59
N CYS A 363 -4.82 14.21 -3.71
CA CYS A 363 -4.06 14.26 -2.47
C CYS A 363 -4.59 13.28 -1.41
N ASP A 364 -5.87 12.91 -1.44
CA ASP A 364 -6.45 12.05 -0.39
C ASP A 364 -5.85 10.63 -0.41
N GLY A 365 -5.74 10.03 -1.60
CA GLY A 365 -5.13 8.74 -1.84
C GLY A 365 -3.61 8.78 -1.68
N GLU A 366 -2.98 9.91 -1.97
CA GLU A 366 -1.56 10.13 -1.69
C GLU A 366 -1.30 10.12 -0.17
N ILE A 367 -2.07 10.89 0.61
CA ILE A 367 -1.98 10.90 2.07
C ILE A 367 -2.35 9.54 2.66
N ALA A 368 -3.38 8.87 2.13
CA ALA A 368 -3.79 7.54 2.57
C ALA A 368 -2.67 6.50 2.40
N LYS A 369 -1.94 6.57 1.27
CA LYS A 369 -0.78 5.71 1.02
C LYS A 369 0.39 6.02 1.96
N LEU A 370 0.79 7.30 2.04
CA LEU A 370 1.94 7.75 2.82
C LEU A 370 1.77 7.49 4.32
N LYS A 371 0.57 7.70 4.86
CA LYS A 371 0.24 7.53 6.28
C LYS A 371 -0.35 6.17 6.65
N PHE A 372 -0.47 5.25 5.69
CA PHE A 372 -1.15 3.96 5.90
C PHE A 372 -2.60 4.07 6.40
N MET A 373 -3.32 5.09 5.94
CA MET A 373 -4.73 5.34 6.30
C MET A 373 -5.72 4.85 5.24
N GLY A 374 -5.26 4.03 4.29
CA GLY A 374 -6.13 3.39 3.30
C GLY A 374 -7.14 2.47 3.98
N SER A 375 -8.42 2.63 3.64
CA SER A 375 -9.50 1.82 4.20
C SER A 375 -10.62 1.62 3.17
N ARG A 376 -11.39 0.53 3.31
CA ARG A 376 -12.56 0.27 2.44
C ARG A 376 -13.62 1.36 2.56
N LEU A 377 -13.81 1.90 3.77
CA LEU A 377 -14.71 3.04 3.99
C LEU A 377 -14.20 4.28 3.26
N GLY A 378 -12.90 4.57 3.34
CA GLY A 378 -12.29 5.70 2.64
C GLY A 378 -12.45 5.59 1.12
N GLU A 379 -12.23 4.42 0.53
CA GLU A 379 -12.50 4.18 -0.90
C GLU A 379 -13.95 4.46 -1.30
N TRP A 380 -14.91 4.17 -0.41
CA TRP A 380 -16.32 4.46 -0.64
C TRP A 380 -16.63 5.95 -0.52
N VAL A 381 -16.09 6.61 0.50
CA VAL A 381 -16.24 8.06 0.71
C VAL A 381 -15.67 8.82 -0.49
N ASP A 382 -14.48 8.46 -0.96
CA ASP A 382 -13.83 9.00 -2.16
C ASP A 382 -14.73 8.82 -3.41
N THR A 383 -15.15 7.59 -3.70
CA THR A 383 -16.01 7.28 -4.85
C THR A 383 -17.33 8.05 -4.83
N LEU A 384 -17.95 8.18 -3.65
CA LEU A 384 -19.20 8.92 -3.50
C LEU A 384 -18.99 10.43 -3.67
N ALA A 385 -17.96 10.98 -3.02
CA ALA A 385 -17.60 12.39 -3.10
C ALA A 385 -17.34 12.83 -4.54
N ASP A 386 -16.63 12.00 -5.31
CA ASP A 386 -16.38 12.19 -6.73
C ASP A 386 -17.67 12.24 -7.55
N ASN A 387 -18.51 11.20 -7.45
CA ASN A 387 -19.73 11.10 -8.26
C ASN A 387 -20.70 12.25 -7.93
N MET A 388 -20.85 12.58 -6.65
CA MET A 388 -21.66 13.73 -6.22
C MET A 388 -21.09 15.05 -6.75
N SER A 389 -19.76 15.23 -6.73
CA SER A 389 -19.11 16.42 -7.27
C SER A 389 -19.40 16.61 -8.76
N TYR A 390 -19.28 15.55 -9.57
CA TYR A 390 -19.61 15.60 -10.99
C TYR A 390 -21.10 15.86 -11.22
N LEU A 391 -21.97 15.14 -10.50
CA LEU A 391 -23.42 15.28 -10.65
C LEU A 391 -23.86 16.73 -10.36
N VAL A 392 -23.44 17.28 -9.23
CA VAL A 392 -23.79 18.65 -8.82
C VAL A 392 -23.22 19.68 -9.79
N PHE A 393 -21.97 19.50 -10.24
CA PHE A 393 -21.34 20.42 -11.19
C PHE A 393 -22.07 20.44 -12.54
N PHE A 394 -22.36 19.29 -13.13
CA PHE A 394 -23.04 19.23 -14.43
C PHE A 394 -24.52 19.63 -14.33
N MET A 395 -25.21 19.28 -13.25
CA MET A 395 -26.56 19.78 -13.01
C MET A 395 -26.58 21.31 -12.89
N ALA A 396 -25.56 21.92 -12.28
CA ALA A 396 -25.43 23.37 -12.23
C ALA A 396 -25.19 23.99 -13.61
N VAL A 397 -24.37 23.35 -14.47
CA VAL A 397 -24.22 23.77 -15.89
C VAL A 397 -25.56 23.73 -16.60
N LEU A 398 -26.29 22.61 -16.53
CA LEU A 398 -27.57 22.43 -17.23
C LEU A 398 -28.65 23.38 -16.71
N ALA A 399 -28.72 23.57 -15.38
CA ALA A 399 -29.64 24.53 -14.78
C ALA A 399 -29.31 25.97 -15.18
N GLY A 400 -28.02 26.33 -15.24
CA GLY A 400 -27.56 27.63 -15.74
C GLY A 400 -27.92 27.85 -17.21
N MET A 401 -27.77 26.82 -18.05
CA MET A 401 -28.15 26.87 -19.47
C MET A 401 -29.67 26.99 -19.65
N TYR A 402 -30.47 26.26 -18.86
CA TYR A 402 -31.92 26.42 -18.86
C TYR A 402 -32.34 27.84 -18.44
N ALA A 403 -31.72 28.38 -17.39
CA ALA A 403 -32.00 29.74 -16.94
C ALA A 403 -31.64 30.81 -17.99
N TYR A 404 -30.64 30.54 -18.84
CA TYR A 404 -30.21 31.44 -19.92
C TYR A 404 -31.08 31.32 -21.19
N THR A 405 -31.44 30.09 -21.59
CA THR A 405 -32.10 29.80 -22.88
C THR A 405 -33.61 29.60 -22.79
N GLY A 406 -34.12 29.12 -21.65
CA GLY A 406 -35.50 28.67 -21.47
C GLY A 406 -35.84 27.32 -22.12
N GLU A 407 -34.88 26.62 -22.76
CA GLU A 407 -35.17 25.40 -23.51
C GLU A 407 -35.39 24.18 -22.61
N ALA A 408 -36.54 23.49 -22.76
CA ALA A 408 -36.88 22.29 -22.01
C ALA A 408 -35.94 21.08 -22.27
N PHE A 409 -35.06 21.16 -23.27
CA PHE A 409 -34.05 20.15 -23.55
C PHE A 409 -33.07 19.95 -22.39
N TYR A 410 -32.62 21.03 -21.74
CA TYR A 410 -31.62 20.97 -20.67
C TYR A 410 -32.10 20.25 -19.39
N PRO A 411 -33.31 20.50 -18.86
CA PRO A 411 -33.81 19.73 -17.71
C PRO A 411 -34.07 18.26 -18.06
N LEU A 412 -34.50 17.94 -19.30
CA LEU A 412 -34.60 16.55 -19.76
C LEU A 412 -33.24 15.85 -19.75
N LEU A 413 -32.21 16.50 -20.29
CA LEU A 413 -30.84 15.99 -20.28
C LEU A 413 -30.31 15.81 -18.85
N GLY A 414 -30.65 16.72 -17.93
CA GLY A 414 -30.33 16.59 -16.50
C GLY A 414 -30.99 15.37 -15.86
N GLY A 415 -32.27 15.11 -16.17
CA GLY A 415 -32.97 13.91 -15.71
C GLY A 415 -32.33 12.61 -16.22
N VAL A 416 -31.94 12.57 -17.51
CA VAL A 416 -31.21 11.44 -18.09
C VAL A 416 -29.85 11.25 -17.40
N MET A 417 -29.11 12.33 -17.15
CA MET A 417 -27.81 12.27 -16.49
C MET A 417 -27.92 11.72 -15.06
N VAL A 418 -28.87 12.22 -14.26
CA VAL A 418 -29.14 11.72 -12.90
C VAL A 418 -29.48 10.23 -12.95
N PHE A 419 -30.34 9.81 -13.89
CA PHE A 419 -30.69 8.40 -14.04
C PHE A 419 -29.48 7.52 -14.35
N LEU A 420 -28.60 7.96 -15.27
CA LEU A 420 -27.40 7.22 -15.63
C LEU A 420 -26.39 7.15 -14.48
N ASP A 421 -26.22 8.23 -13.71
CA ASP A 421 -25.33 8.27 -12.55
C ASP A 421 -25.82 7.34 -11.45
N VAL A 422 -27.12 7.39 -11.10
CA VAL A 422 -27.75 6.48 -10.13
C VAL A 422 -27.62 5.02 -10.58
N LEU A 423 -27.85 4.74 -11.87
CA LEU A 423 -27.65 3.40 -12.42
C LEU A 423 -26.18 2.97 -12.32
N GLY A 424 -25.23 3.84 -12.64
CA GLY A 424 -23.79 3.58 -12.52
C GLY A 424 -23.37 3.27 -11.10
N VAL A 425 -23.78 4.09 -10.12
CA VAL A 425 -23.51 3.88 -8.69
C VAL A 425 -24.14 2.57 -8.21
N LEU A 426 -25.37 2.25 -8.63
CA LEU A 426 -26.04 1.00 -8.30
C LEU A 426 -25.28 -0.21 -8.86
N LEU A 427 -24.81 -0.14 -10.11
CA LEU A 427 -24.01 -1.20 -10.74
C LEU A 427 -22.67 -1.39 -10.03
N ILE A 428 -21.98 -0.31 -9.65
CA ILE A 428 -20.75 -0.38 -8.85
C ILE A 428 -21.05 -1.04 -7.51
N PHE A 429 -22.10 -0.61 -6.79
CA PHE A 429 -22.50 -1.19 -5.52
C PHE A 429 -22.82 -2.69 -5.63
N LEU A 430 -23.57 -3.10 -6.67
CA LEU A 430 -23.87 -4.51 -6.93
C LEU A 430 -22.60 -5.31 -7.23
N TYR A 431 -21.72 -4.80 -8.09
CA TYR A 431 -20.44 -5.42 -8.40
C TYR A 431 -19.58 -5.60 -7.14
N MET A 432 -19.48 -4.57 -6.30
CA MET A 432 -18.76 -4.63 -5.03
C MET A 432 -19.35 -5.69 -4.09
N LYS A 433 -20.67 -5.83 -4.01
CA LYS A 433 -21.32 -6.88 -3.20
C LYS A 433 -20.98 -8.29 -3.70
N LEU A 434 -20.75 -8.43 -5.00
CA LEU A 434 -20.39 -9.71 -5.63
C LEU A 434 -18.89 -10.03 -5.45
N VAL A 435 -18.00 -9.04 -5.54
CA VAL A 435 -16.53 -9.23 -5.56
C VAL A 435 -15.85 -8.93 -4.23
N GLY A 436 -16.49 -8.18 -3.33
CA GLY A 436 -15.96 -7.81 -2.01
C GLY A 436 -14.86 -6.74 -2.01
N SER A 437 -14.60 -6.09 -3.15
CA SER A 437 -13.63 -4.99 -3.33
C SER A 437 -14.33 -3.71 -3.79
N GLY A 438 -13.96 -2.55 -3.24
CA GLY A 438 -14.55 -1.25 -3.55
C GLY A 438 -13.82 -0.39 -4.57
N SER A 439 -12.68 -0.85 -5.05
CA SER A 439 -11.88 -0.07 -5.98
C SER A 439 -12.42 -0.13 -7.42
N ILE A 440 -12.59 1.03 -8.06
CA ILE A 440 -12.82 1.14 -9.52
C ILE A 440 -11.69 0.46 -10.32
N VAL A 441 -10.50 0.32 -9.72
CA VAL A 441 -9.40 -0.46 -10.31
C VAL A 441 -9.75 -1.95 -10.39
N SER A 442 -10.45 -2.51 -9.40
CA SER A 442 -10.96 -3.88 -9.44
C SER A 442 -12.00 -4.07 -10.54
N PHE A 443 -12.85 -3.06 -10.79
CA PHE A 443 -13.80 -3.08 -11.91
C PHE A 443 -13.08 -3.05 -13.27
N ASN A 444 -12.07 -2.19 -13.44
CA ASN A 444 -11.21 -2.17 -14.63
C ASN A 444 -10.37 -3.45 -14.78
N MET A 445 -10.06 -4.15 -13.68
CA MET A 445 -9.42 -5.47 -13.65
C MET A 445 -10.39 -6.59 -14.06
N ALA A 446 -11.66 -6.53 -13.66
CA ALA A 446 -12.68 -7.47 -14.15
C ALA A 446 -12.96 -7.33 -15.66
N PHE A 447 -12.63 -6.18 -16.24
CA PHE A 447 -12.59 -5.95 -17.70
C PHE A 447 -11.15 -5.77 -18.24
N SER A 448 -10.15 -6.30 -17.52
CA SER A 448 -8.75 -6.19 -17.95
C SER A 448 -8.33 -7.33 -18.88
N SER A 449 -7.14 -7.15 -19.43
CA SER A 449 -6.42 -8.02 -20.34
C SER A 449 -6.18 -9.46 -19.87
N ASP A 450 -6.67 -9.84 -18.68
CA ASP A 450 -6.60 -11.20 -18.13
C ASP A 450 -7.49 -12.20 -18.89
N VAL A 451 -8.39 -11.72 -19.75
CA VAL A 451 -9.08 -12.56 -20.74
C VAL A 451 -8.04 -13.04 -21.77
N PRO A 452 -7.76 -14.35 -21.88
CA PRO A 452 -6.81 -14.91 -22.84
C PRO A 452 -7.11 -14.41 -24.26
N GLU A 453 -6.08 -14.15 -25.08
CA GLU A 453 -6.28 -13.60 -26.44
C GLU A 453 -7.24 -14.43 -27.30
N SER A 454 -7.28 -15.75 -27.06
CA SER A 454 -8.19 -16.71 -27.69
C SER A 454 -9.67 -16.48 -27.37
N GLU A 455 -9.98 -15.83 -26.24
CA GLU A 455 -11.35 -15.60 -25.76
C GLU A 455 -11.84 -14.15 -25.99
N ARG A 456 -10.98 -13.28 -26.53
CA ARG A 456 -11.32 -11.87 -26.80
C ARG A 456 -12.21 -11.76 -28.06
N GLY A 457 -13.53 -11.85 -27.87
CA GLY A 457 -14.52 -11.61 -28.93
C GLY A 457 -14.54 -10.16 -29.46
N TRP A 458 -15.27 -9.93 -30.56
CA TRP A 458 -15.41 -8.58 -31.16
C TRP A 458 -15.98 -7.56 -30.17
N PHE A 459 -16.95 -7.95 -29.34
CA PHE A 459 -17.54 -7.08 -28.32
C PHE A 459 -16.52 -6.63 -27.26
N HIS A 460 -15.65 -7.54 -26.80
CA HIS A 460 -14.56 -7.21 -25.89
C HIS A 460 -13.56 -6.24 -26.54
N ARG A 461 -13.17 -6.48 -27.80
CA ARG A 461 -12.29 -5.57 -28.55
C ARG A 461 -12.90 -4.18 -28.75
N PHE A 462 -14.20 -4.11 -29.05
CA PHE A 462 -14.96 -2.86 -29.14
C PHE A 462 -15.00 -2.12 -27.80
N CYS A 463 -15.35 -2.80 -26.71
CA CYS A 463 -15.34 -2.20 -25.36
C CYS A 463 -13.95 -1.70 -24.96
N MET A 464 -12.89 -2.45 -25.30
CA MET A 464 -11.50 -2.04 -25.07
C MET A 464 -11.11 -0.83 -25.93
N SER A 465 -11.60 -0.71 -27.16
CA SER A 465 -11.39 0.46 -28.01
C SER A 465 -12.09 1.72 -27.48
N LEU A 466 -13.18 1.55 -26.74
CA LEU A 466 -13.90 2.63 -26.05
C LEU A 466 -13.45 2.84 -24.59
N LYS A 467 -12.48 2.06 -24.10
CA LYS A 467 -11.96 2.16 -22.72
C LYS A 467 -11.39 3.54 -22.40
N PHE A 468 -10.98 4.31 -23.40
CA PHE A 468 -10.54 5.69 -23.18
C PHE A 468 -11.71 6.64 -22.85
N VAL A 469 -12.93 6.35 -23.34
CA VAL A 469 -14.14 7.16 -23.09
C VAL A 469 -14.60 7.02 -21.65
N SER A 470 -14.37 5.86 -21.02
CA SER A 470 -14.65 5.64 -19.60
C SER A 470 -13.57 6.17 -18.65
N ARG A 471 -12.45 6.70 -19.17
CA ARG A 471 -11.44 7.38 -18.35
C ARG A 471 -11.90 8.80 -18.04
N ARG A 472 -11.81 9.19 -16.77
CA ARG A 472 -12.20 10.53 -16.24
C ARG A 472 -11.62 11.70 -17.07
N ASP A 473 -10.43 11.53 -17.63
CA ASP A 473 -9.69 12.49 -18.45
C ASP A 473 -10.30 12.80 -19.84
N PHE A 474 -11.31 12.05 -20.31
CA PHE A 474 -11.97 12.33 -21.59
C PHE A 474 -12.99 13.48 -21.52
N LEU A 475 -13.52 13.76 -20.33
CA LEU A 475 -14.53 14.81 -20.13
C LEU A 475 -13.98 16.22 -20.38
N PRO A 476 -12.80 16.64 -19.89
CA PRO A 476 -12.30 18.01 -20.10
C PRO A 476 -12.10 18.41 -21.58
N PRO A 477 -11.53 17.60 -22.48
CA PRO A 477 -11.45 17.92 -23.91
C PRO A 477 -12.81 17.98 -24.61
N PHE A 478 -13.74 17.08 -24.25
CA PHE A 478 -15.11 17.10 -24.75
C PHE A 478 -15.83 18.37 -24.30
N PHE A 479 -15.67 18.77 -23.04
CA PHE A 479 -16.17 20.02 -22.50
C PHE A 479 -15.53 21.23 -23.16
N ALA A 480 -14.21 21.27 -23.39
CA ALA A 480 -13.55 22.37 -24.09
C ALA A 480 -14.07 22.52 -25.53
N HIS A 481 -14.26 21.40 -26.25
CA HIS A 481 -14.89 21.41 -27.57
C HIS A 481 -16.33 21.92 -27.52
N TRP A 482 -17.12 21.50 -26.53
CA TRP A 482 -18.50 21.92 -26.37
C TRP A 482 -18.64 23.39 -25.93
N LEU A 483 -17.81 23.84 -24.99
CA LEU A 483 -17.68 25.24 -24.56
C LEU A 483 -17.28 26.12 -25.73
N SER A 484 -16.36 25.67 -26.59
CA SER A 484 -15.98 26.40 -27.81
C SER A 484 -17.14 26.56 -28.78
N ARG A 485 -18.03 25.56 -28.90
CA ARG A 485 -19.24 25.65 -29.74
C ARG A 485 -20.30 26.58 -29.14
N ILE A 486 -20.42 26.65 -27.81
CA ILE A 486 -21.29 27.61 -27.13
C ILE A 486 -20.75 29.03 -27.30
N VAL A 487 -19.46 29.24 -27.09
CA VAL A 487 -18.79 30.53 -27.33
C VAL A 487 -18.99 30.94 -28.79
N LEU A 488 -18.82 30.01 -29.75
CA LEU A 488 -19.04 30.27 -31.17
C LEU A 488 -20.51 30.60 -31.48
N ARG A 489 -21.49 29.86 -30.98
CA ARG A 489 -22.92 30.13 -31.24
C ARG A 489 -23.37 31.46 -30.65
N VAL A 490 -22.92 31.79 -29.44
CA VAL A 490 -23.28 33.05 -28.78
C VAL A 490 -22.54 34.25 -29.41
N CYS A 491 -21.26 34.11 -29.81
CA CYS A 491 -20.52 35.19 -30.47
C CYS A 491 -20.96 35.43 -31.93
N THR A 492 -21.54 34.44 -32.61
CA THR A 492 -21.94 34.57 -34.02
C THR A 492 -23.43 34.86 -34.22
N GLY A 493 -24.23 34.90 -33.15
CA GLY A 493 -25.65 35.30 -33.22
C GLY A 493 -26.54 34.36 -34.04
N PHE A 494 -26.08 33.14 -34.36
CA PHE A 494 -26.89 32.14 -35.03
C PHE A 494 -27.67 31.33 -33.99
N SER A 495 -28.99 31.56 -33.98
CA SER A 495 -30.01 30.72 -33.32
C SER A 495 -30.00 29.30 -33.84
#